data_AF-A0A9W9LZD6-F1
#
_entry.id   AF-A0A9W9LZD6-F1
#
_cell.length_a   1.000
_cell.length_b   1.000
_cell.length_c   1.000
_cell.angle_alpha   90.00
_cell.angle_beta   90.00
_cell.angle_gamma   90.00
#
_symmetry.space_group_name_H-M   'P 1'
#
loop_
_entity.id
_entity.type
_entity.pdbx_description
1 polymer ?
#
loop_
_entity_poly.entity_id
_entity_poly.type
_entity_poly.pdbx_seq_one_letter_code
_entity_poly.pdbx_strand_id
1 'polypeptide(L)'
;MSLTLKLSSLAIRTLSKPIANQIKAQAREHERFRHVCVSMAQALHRFDMRLRLGSIRDTSASKRQAEAEAAVKKHTPTSPTAKTEAESKAEDAANAKAKAAAEDAAKPRHYRIRPLSESKAIESGANFISESFLFLVAGGLIVFESWRSRRKESTRRETVEGRLSELEQSEKTAVESLVALEKELLALKAKQGEATKSTPRILPRKVWENEPRVELEEAEESWWSRITSYFPRLSQTTTSSTPAPQPAQNTTSESSSGPRIGQETPPVSTTTPADPKQS
;
A
#
# COMPACT_ATOMS: atom_id res chain seq x y z
N MET A 1 2.67 -24.37 31.76
CA MET A 1 2.99 -23.80 30.44
C MET A 1 3.93 -24.66 29.56
N SER A 2 4.56 -25.73 30.05
CA SER A 2 5.47 -26.56 29.22
C SER A 2 4.75 -27.59 28.33
N LEU A 3 3.53 -28.00 28.67
CA LEU A 3 2.76 -28.99 27.88
C LEU A 3 2.37 -28.47 26.50
N THR A 4 1.90 -27.23 26.40
CA THR A 4 1.56 -26.60 25.12
C THR A 4 2.79 -26.41 24.23
N LEU A 5 3.93 -26.02 24.81
CA LEU A 5 5.22 -25.92 24.09
C LEU A 5 5.75 -27.28 23.63
N LYS A 6 5.58 -28.34 24.44
CA LYS A 6 5.97 -29.71 24.08
C LYS A 6 5.08 -30.29 22.99
N LEU A 7 3.77 -30.09 23.07
CA LEU A 7 2.81 -30.55 22.06
C LEU A 7 2.98 -29.82 20.74
N SER A 8 3.18 -28.50 20.76
CA SER A 8 3.49 -27.72 19.55
C SER A 8 4.82 -28.11 18.94
N SER A 9 5.89 -28.28 19.73
CA SER A 9 7.18 -28.78 19.24
C SER A 9 7.06 -30.18 18.64
N LEU A 10 6.24 -31.06 19.23
CA LEU A 10 6.03 -32.41 18.72
C LEU A 10 5.24 -32.39 17.41
N ALA A 11 4.18 -31.58 17.32
CA ALA A 11 3.36 -31.38 16.13
C ALA A 11 4.17 -30.81 14.95
N ILE A 12 5.03 -29.81 15.21
CA ILE A 12 5.94 -29.27 14.19
C ILE A 12 6.88 -30.37 13.70
N ARG A 13 7.42 -31.20 14.59
CA ARG A 13 8.34 -32.28 14.23
C ARG A 13 7.64 -33.43 13.51
N THR A 14 6.41 -33.76 13.87
CA THR A 14 5.63 -34.83 13.23
C THR A 14 5.04 -34.41 11.89
N LEU A 15 4.82 -33.13 11.64
CA LEU A 15 4.37 -32.67 10.32
C LEU A 15 5.54 -32.34 9.40
N SER A 16 6.57 -31.65 9.89
CA SER A 16 7.66 -31.16 9.02
C SER A 16 8.53 -32.28 8.46
N LYS A 17 8.83 -33.31 9.27
CA LYS A 17 9.73 -34.39 8.84
C LYS A 17 9.15 -35.33 7.78
N PRO A 18 7.93 -35.89 7.93
CA PRO A 18 7.38 -36.76 6.90
C PRO A 18 7.08 -36.00 5.61
N ILE A 19 6.60 -34.75 5.69
CA ILE A 19 6.33 -33.93 4.50
C ILE A 19 7.64 -33.66 3.74
N ALA A 20 8.71 -33.24 4.42
CA ALA A 20 10.00 -33.04 3.77
C ALA A 20 10.56 -34.32 3.16
N ASN A 21 10.41 -35.48 3.83
CA ASN A 21 10.88 -36.76 3.30
C ASN A 21 10.06 -37.24 2.10
N GLN A 22 8.74 -37.05 2.10
CA GLN A 22 7.87 -37.36 0.96
C GLN A 22 8.18 -36.48 -0.24
N ILE A 23 8.38 -35.18 -0.03
CA ILE A 23 8.78 -34.24 -1.08
C ILE A 23 10.14 -34.63 -1.68
N LYS A 24 11.11 -35.06 -0.85
CA LYS A 24 12.40 -35.57 -1.33
C LYS A 24 12.27 -36.85 -2.15
N ALA A 25 11.38 -37.77 -1.77
CA ALA A 25 11.11 -38.98 -2.54
C ALA A 25 10.49 -38.63 -3.91
N GLN A 26 9.47 -37.78 -3.93
CA GLN A 26 8.84 -37.34 -5.17
C GLN A 26 9.77 -36.53 -6.08
N ALA A 27 10.72 -35.76 -5.53
CA ALA A 27 11.73 -35.07 -6.33
C ALA A 27 12.75 -36.01 -6.98
N ARG A 28 12.82 -37.27 -6.57
CA ARG A 28 13.61 -38.31 -7.23
C ARG A 28 12.80 -39.08 -8.25
N GLU A 29 11.50 -39.26 -8.01
CA GLU A 29 10.59 -39.99 -8.88
C GLU A 29 10.07 -39.15 -10.06
N HIS A 30 9.97 -37.82 -9.89
CA HIS A 30 9.43 -36.92 -10.90
C HIS A 30 10.42 -35.85 -11.34
N GLU A 31 10.84 -35.92 -12.61
CA GLU A 31 11.75 -34.96 -13.23
C GLU A 31 11.18 -33.53 -13.24
N ARG A 32 9.88 -33.34 -13.53
CA ARG A 32 9.27 -32.01 -13.51
C ARG A 32 9.35 -31.37 -12.12
N PHE A 33 9.06 -32.16 -11.09
CA PHE A 33 9.10 -31.69 -9.72
C PHE A 33 10.54 -31.43 -9.25
N ARG A 34 11.50 -32.28 -9.66
CA ARG A 34 12.93 -32.05 -9.47
C ARG A 34 13.37 -30.69 -10.02
N HIS A 35 12.98 -30.35 -11.25
CA HIS A 35 13.30 -29.06 -11.87
C HIS A 35 12.70 -27.88 -11.08
N VAL A 36 11.49 -28.01 -10.55
CA VAL A 36 10.88 -26.99 -9.67
C VAL A 36 11.70 -26.83 -8.38
N CYS A 37 12.05 -27.93 -7.71
CA CYS A 37 12.89 -27.88 -6.50
C CYS A 37 14.26 -27.23 -6.77
N VAL A 38 14.93 -27.60 -7.87
CA VAL A 38 16.24 -27.07 -8.24
C VAL A 38 16.16 -25.59 -8.61
N SER A 39 15.17 -25.19 -9.42
CA SER A 39 14.98 -23.78 -9.81
C SER A 39 14.66 -22.89 -8.62
N MET A 40 13.80 -23.34 -7.70
CA MET A 40 13.49 -22.63 -6.46
C MET A 40 14.72 -22.50 -5.55
N ALA A 41 15.46 -23.59 -5.34
CA ALA A 41 16.68 -23.56 -4.54
C ALA A 41 17.75 -22.64 -5.13
N GLN A 42 17.90 -22.62 -6.46
CA GLN A 42 18.80 -21.70 -7.14
C GLN A 42 18.34 -20.25 -7.04
N ALA A 43 17.03 -19.98 -7.14
CA ALA A 43 16.46 -18.65 -6.97
C ALA A 43 16.73 -18.12 -5.55
N LEU A 44 16.45 -18.93 -4.53
CA LEU A 44 16.72 -18.60 -3.13
C LEU A 44 18.21 -18.37 -2.88
N HIS A 45 19.08 -19.24 -3.40
CA HIS A 45 20.52 -19.07 -3.26
C HIS A 45 21.01 -17.78 -3.93
N ARG A 46 20.49 -17.46 -5.12
CA ARG A 46 20.82 -16.20 -5.80
C ARG A 46 20.32 -15.00 -5.01
N PHE A 47 19.15 -15.10 -4.40
CA PHE A 47 18.57 -14.04 -3.58
C PHE A 47 19.36 -13.82 -2.28
N ASP A 48 19.67 -14.88 -1.54
CA ASP A 48 20.49 -14.84 -0.32
C ASP A 48 21.88 -14.25 -0.61
N MET A 49 22.56 -14.73 -1.65
CA MET A 49 23.85 -14.17 -2.07
C MET A 49 23.73 -12.70 -2.51
N ARG A 50 22.66 -12.32 -3.20
CA ARG A 50 22.43 -10.92 -3.59
C ARG A 50 22.24 -10.02 -2.37
N LEU A 51 21.47 -10.45 -1.38
CA LEU A 51 21.26 -9.69 -0.15
C LEU A 51 22.56 -9.56 0.65
N ARG A 52 23.32 -10.65 0.81
CA ARG A 52 24.61 -10.63 1.51
C ARG A 52 25.61 -9.71 0.82
N LEU A 53 25.75 -9.83 -0.49
CA LEU A 53 26.67 -9.00 -1.28
C LEU A 53 26.20 -7.54 -1.36
N GLY A 54 24.88 -7.28 -1.34
CA GLY A 54 24.31 -5.95 -1.25
C GLY A 54 24.65 -5.27 0.08
N SER A 55 24.36 -5.95 1.20
CA SER A 55 24.61 -5.43 2.55
C SER A 55 26.10 -5.14 2.82
N ILE A 56 27.02 -5.99 2.32
CA ILE A 56 28.47 -5.78 2.46
C ILE A 56 28.95 -4.57 1.63
N ARG A 57 28.32 -4.28 0.49
CA ARG A 57 28.69 -3.12 -0.36
C ARG A 57 28.25 -1.80 0.26
N ASP A 58 27.02 -1.67 0.74
CA ASP A 58 26.56 -0.40 1.31
C ASP A 58 27.41 0.01 2.53
N THR A 59 27.91 -0.96 3.29
CA THR A 59 28.80 -0.73 4.44
C THR A 59 30.23 -0.38 4.04
N SER A 60 30.76 -0.96 2.95
CA SER A 60 32.14 -0.68 2.50
C SER A 60 32.24 0.57 1.62
N ALA A 61 31.19 0.86 0.83
CA ALA A 61 31.07 2.09 0.06
C ALA A 61 30.90 3.30 0.99
N SER A 62 30.05 3.22 2.01
CA SER A 62 29.89 4.28 3.02
C SER A 62 31.17 4.56 3.80
N LYS A 63 31.93 3.52 4.20
CA LYS A 63 33.25 3.69 4.84
C LYS A 63 34.26 4.38 3.94
N ARG A 64 34.35 3.96 2.66
CA ARG A 64 35.27 4.59 1.69
C ARG A 64 34.88 6.03 1.37
N GLN A 65 33.59 6.34 1.36
CA GLN A 65 33.09 7.71 1.23
C GLN A 65 33.45 8.55 2.46
N ALA A 66 33.26 8.03 3.68
CA ALA A 66 33.64 8.71 4.91
C ALA A 66 35.17 8.95 4.99
N GLU A 67 35.99 8.00 4.54
CA GLU A 67 37.45 8.12 4.49
C GLU A 67 37.92 9.10 3.39
N ALA A 68 37.28 9.08 2.22
CA ALA A 68 37.55 10.04 1.14
C ALA A 68 37.16 11.46 1.53
N GLU A 69 36.01 11.65 2.18
CA GLU A 69 35.60 12.94 2.73
C GLU A 69 36.52 13.39 3.86
N ALA A 70 36.99 12.49 4.73
CA ALA A 70 37.98 12.81 5.76
C ALA A 70 39.34 13.19 5.16
N ALA A 71 39.73 12.60 4.02
CA ALA A 71 40.94 12.97 3.29
C ALA A 71 40.79 14.32 2.58
N VAL A 72 39.64 14.61 1.97
CA VAL A 72 39.34 15.92 1.36
C VAL A 72 39.29 17.02 2.43
N LYS A 73 38.69 16.76 3.59
CA LYS A 73 38.64 17.70 4.73
C LYS A 73 40.02 18.02 5.30
N LYS A 74 41.00 17.13 5.16
CA LYS A 74 42.40 17.39 5.55
C LYS A 74 43.13 18.34 4.60
N HIS A 75 42.62 18.54 3.37
CA HIS A 75 43.22 19.40 2.35
C HIS A 75 42.41 20.67 2.06
N THR A 76 41.33 20.94 2.80
CA THR A 76 40.65 22.25 2.77
C THR A 76 41.35 23.23 3.72
N PRO A 77 42.06 24.26 3.22
CA PRO A 77 42.66 25.28 4.07
C PRO A 77 41.58 26.24 4.59
N THR A 78 41.56 26.45 5.91
CA THR A 78 40.60 27.31 6.62
C THR A 78 40.97 28.80 6.61
N SER A 79 41.80 29.25 5.68
CA SER A 79 42.17 30.68 5.59
C SER A 79 42.35 31.16 4.15
N PRO A 80 41.84 32.36 3.81
CA PRO A 80 41.82 32.87 2.44
C PRO A 80 43.19 33.47 2.08
N THR A 81 44.11 32.65 1.59
CA THR A 81 45.39 33.13 1.05
C THR A 81 45.59 32.53 -0.34
N ALA A 82 46.10 33.31 -1.29
CA ALA A 82 46.25 32.91 -2.69
C ALA A 82 47.18 31.68 -2.83
N LYS A 83 46.64 30.58 -3.34
CA LYS A 83 47.35 29.30 -3.48
C LYS A 83 48.39 29.34 -4.61
N THR A 84 49.53 28.70 -4.38
CA THR A 84 50.61 28.51 -5.37
C THR A 84 50.22 27.43 -6.39
N GLU A 85 50.63 27.54 -7.66
CA GLU A 85 50.25 26.61 -8.76
C GLU A 85 50.57 25.12 -8.50
N ALA A 86 51.49 24.82 -7.59
CA ALA A 86 51.83 23.45 -7.20
C ALA A 86 50.75 22.80 -6.33
N GLU A 87 50.04 23.58 -5.50
CA GLU A 87 48.99 23.09 -4.61
C GLU A 87 47.67 22.89 -5.36
N SER A 88 47.36 23.74 -6.33
CA SER A 88 46.19 23.54 -7.20
C SER A 88 46.32 22.29 -8.07
N LYS A 89 47.51 22.03 -8.64
CA LYS A 89 47.78 20.78 -9.39
C LYS A 89 47.68 19.53 -8.52
N ALA A 90 48.06 19.61 -7.24
CA ALA A 90 47.94 18.50 -6.30
C ALA A 90 46.48 18.27 -5.87
N GLU A 91 45.70 19.34 -5.67
CA GLU A 91 44.26 19.29 -5.38
C GLU A 91 43.46 18.73 -6.56
N ASP A 92 43.73 19.20 -7.79
CA ASP A 92 43.06 18.72 -9.00
C ASP A 92 43.40 17.25 -9.28
N ALA A 93 44.64 16.82 -9.02
CA ALA A 93 45.03 15.42 -9.14
C ALA A 93 44.39 14.53 -8.05
N ALA A 94 44.25 15.03 -6.82
CA ALA A 94 43.54 14.32 -5.75
C ALA A 94 42.04 14.22 -6.04
N ASN A 95 41.44 15.29 -6.57
CA ASN A 95 40.03 15.34 -6.92
C ASN A 95 39.72 14.47 -8.17
N ALA A 96 40.64 14.42 -9.15
CA ALA A 96 40.56 13.51 -10.28
C ALA A 96 40.68 12.03 -9.84
N LYS A 97 41.58 11.73 -8.88
CA LYS A 97 41.69 10.38 -8.28
C LYS A 97 40.45 10.02 -7.46
N ALA A 98 39.87 10.97 -6.72
CA ALA A 98 38.62 10.75 -5.99
C ALA A 98 37.43 10.50 -6.93
N LYS A 99 37.33 11.26 -8.03
CA LYS A 99 36.30 11.05 -9.07
C LYS A 99 36.47 9.70 -9.79
N ALA A 100 37.68 9.31 -10.14
CA ALA A 100 37.95 8.00 -10.73
C ALA A 100 37.63 6.85 -9.75
N ALA A 101 37.97 7.00 -8.48
CA ALA A 101 37.62 6.02 -7.44
C ALA A 101 36.10 5.92 -7.19
N ALA A 102 35.38 7.04 -7.30
CA ALA A 102 33.92 7.08 -7.22
C ALA A 102 33.26 6.41 -8.44
N GLU A 103 33.82 6.60 -9.65
CA GLU A 103 33.35 5.99 -10.89
C GLU A 103 33.56 4.46 -10.91
N ASP A 104 34.72 3.99 -10.44
CA ASP A 104 34.99 2.55 -10.28
C ASP A 104 34.14 1.90 -9.18
N ALA A 105 33.75 2.66 -8.15
CA ALA A 105 32.80 2.21 -7.13
C ALA A 105 31.35 2.15 -7.67
N ALA A 106 31.02 3.02 -8.62
CA ALA A 106 29.70 3.10 -9.25
C ALA A 106 29.45 1.98 -10.29
N LYS A 107 30.49 1.32 -10.82
CA LYS A 107 30.31 0.23 -11.80
C LYS A 107 29.63 -1.00 -11.17
N PRO A 108 28.50 -1.48 -11.71
CA PRO A 108 27.84 -2.69 -11.21
C PRO A 108 28.69 -3.92 -11.54
N ARG A 109 29.36 -4.49 -10.52
CA ARG A 109 30.09 -5.75 -10.68
C ARG A 109 29.08 -6.89 -10.76
N HIS A 110 29.01 -7.57 -11.90
CA HIS A 110 28.13 -8.71 -12.10
C HIS A 110 28.70 -9.96 -11.42
N TYR A 111 28.15 -10.36 -10.27
CA TYR A 111 28.59 -11.55 -9.56
C TYR A 111 28.07 -12.81 -10.26
N ARG A 112 28.98 -13.63 -10.81
CA ARG A 112 28.65 -14.98 -11.28
C ARG A 112 28.54 -15.91 -10.08
N ILE A 113 27.33 -16.02 -9.53
CA ILE A 113 27.04 -16.95 -8.44
C ILE A 113 27.07 -18.39 -9.00
N ARG A 114 27.92 -19.25 -8.42
CA ARG A 114 27.98 -20.67 -8.80
C ARG A 114 26.66 -21.35 -8.41
N PRO A 115 26.04 -22.14 -9.32
CA PRO A 115 24.83 -22.89 -8.96
C PRO A 115 25.18 -23.97 -7.92
N LEU A 116 24.22 -24.29 -7.05
CA LEU A 116 24.35 -25.40 -6.11
C LEU A 116 24.44 -26.73 -6.87
N SER A 117 25.14 -27.70 -6.27
CA SER A 117 25.06 -29.09 -6.74
C SER A 117 23.62 -29.57 -6.66
N GLU A 118 23.25 -30.43 -7.60
CA GLU A 118 21.87 -30.83 -7.78
C GLU A 118 21.27 -31.52 -6.56
N SER A 119 22.04 -32.39 -5.91
CA SER A 119 21.63 -33.06 -4.66
C SER A 119 21.34 -32.05 -3.55
N LYS A 120 22.14 -30.99 -3.42
CA LYS A 120 21.94 -29.96 -2.41
C LYS A 120 20.77 -29.04 -2.75
N ALA A 121 20.58 -28.74 -4.04
CA ALA A 121 19.45 -27.98 -4.53
C ALA A 121 18.13 -28.72 -4.28
N ILE A 122 18.08 -30.03 -4.50
CA ILE A 122 16.88 -30.84 -4.19
C ILE A 122 16.58 -30.84 -2.70
N GLU A 123 17.59 -31.04 -1.84
CA GLU A 123 17.39 -31.04 -0.39
C GLU A 123 16.90 -29.68 0.13
N SER A 124 17.54 -28.59 -0.31
CA SER A 124 17.16 -27.23 0.08
C SER A 124 15.81 -26.83 -0.47
N GLY A 125 15.51 -27.19 -1.72
CA GLY A 125 14.23 -26.92 -2.38
C GLY A 125 13.09 -27.67 -1.69
N ALA A 126 13.30 -28.94 -1.35
CA ALA A 126 12.30 -29.74 -0.64
C ALA A 126 11.97 -29.18 0.75
N ASN A 127 13.00 -28.81 1.53
CA ASN A 127 12.79 -28.19 2.84
C ASN A 127 12.02 -26.88 2.70
N PHE A 128 12.40 -26.01 1.75
CA PHE A 128 11.73 -24.74 1.52
C PHE A 128 10.26 -24.90 1.11
N ILE A 129 9.94 -25.85 0.23
CA ILE A 129 8.55 -26.11 -0.19
C ILE A 129 7.72 -26.60 1.00
N SER A 130 8.27 -27.52 1.81
CA SER A 130 7.56 -28.03 2.99
C SER A 130 7.29 -26.94 4.02
N GLU A 131 8.27 -26.06 4.25
CA GLU A 131 8.16 -24.95 5.20
C GLU A 131 7.19 -23.88 4.67
N SER A 132 7.32 -23.49 3.40
CA SER A 132 6.43 -22.53 2.75
C SER A 132 4.98 -23.01 2.76
N PHE A 133 4.74 -24.31 2.54
CA PHE A 133 3.41 -24.89 2.62
C PHE A 133 2.83 -24.76 4.03
N LEU A 134 3.61 -25.11 5.07
CA LEU A 134 3.16 -24.97 6.46
C LEU A 134 2.89 -23.50 6.83
N PHE A 135 3.75 -22.58 6.40
CA PHE A 135 3.53 -21.14 6.62
C PHE A 135 2.33 -20.59 5.87
N LEU A 136 2.08 -21.04 4.65
CA LEU A 136 0.91 -20.61 3.88
C LEU A 136 -0.37 -21.13 4.52
N VAL A 137 -0.41 -22.39 4.96
CA VAL A 137 -1.57 -22.95 5.66
C VAL A 137 -1.78 -22.25 7.01
N ALA A 138 -0.74 -22.13 7.83
CA ALA A 138 -0.85 -21.49 9.15
C ALA A 138 -1.18 -20.00 9.05
N GLY A 139 -0.45 -19.25 8.22
CA GLY A 139 -0.69 -17.83 7.96
C GLY A 139 -2.04 -17.61 7.29
N GLY A 140 -2.41 -18.47 6.35
CA GLY A 140 -3.71 -18.46 5.68
C GLY A 140 -4.86 -18.66 6.66
N LEU A 141 -4.75 -19.59 7.62
CA LEU A 141 -5.75 -19.77 8.68
C LEU A 141 -5.87 -18.54 9.59
N ILE A 142 -4.74 -17.92 9.95
CA ILE A 142 -4.75 -16.71 10.79
C ILE A 142 -5.39 -15.53 10.04
N VAL A 143 -5.02 -15.30 8.79
CA VAL A 143 -5.59 -14.24 7.94
C VAL A 143 -7.07 -14.50 7.67
N PHE A 144 -7.43 -15.75 7.37
CA PHE A 144 -8.82 -16.15 7.14
C PHE A 144 -9.68 -15.93 8.39
N GLU A 145 -9.21 -16.35 9.57
CA GLU A 145 -9.92 -16.13 10.81
C GLU A 145 -9.98 -14.64 11.17
N SER A 146 -8.90 -13.88 10.95
CA SER A 146 -8.89 -12.42 11.15
C SER A 146 -9.90 -11.72 10.24
N TRP A 147 -9.93 -12.06 8.96
CA TRP A 147 -10.87 -11.52 7.99
C TRP A 147 -12.33 -11.90 8.33
N ARG A 148 -12.55 -13.16 8.69
CA ARG A 148 -13.85 -13.67 9.12
C ARG A 148 -14.33 -13.02 10.42
N SER A 149 -13.42 -12.77 11.37
CA SER A 149 -13.71 -12.12 12.64
C SER A 149 -14.04 -10.63 12.44
N ARG A 150 -13.22 -9.92 11.66
CA ARG A 150 -13.43 -8.50 11.32
C ARG A 150 -14.80 -8.24 10.69
N ARG A 151 -15.27 -9.13 9.81
CA ARG A 151 -16.63 -9.03 9.24
C ARG A 151 -17.73 -9.04 10.30
N LYS A 152 -17.60 -9.85 11.36
CA LYS A 152 -18.58 -9.91 12.44
C LYS A 152 -18.50 -8.71 13.38
N GLU A 153 -17.30 -8.15 13.55
CA GLU A 153 -17.09 -6.95 14.35
C GLU A 153 -17.67 -5.71 13.66
N SER A 154 -17.51 -5.59 12.33
CA SER A 154 -18.11 -4.49 11.54
C SER A 154 -19.62 -4.40 11.74
N THR A 155 -20.35 -5.50 11.56
CA THR A 155 -21.81 -5.50 11.76
C THR A 155 -22.22 -5.15 13.20
N ARG A 156 -21.42 -5.53 14.20
CA ARG A 156 -21.66 -5.13 15.59
C ARG A 156 -21.43 -3.63 15.77
N ARG A 157 -20.38 -3.07 15.18
CA ARG A 157 -20.09 -1.64 15.20
C ARG A 157 -21.20 -0.85 14.52
N GLU A 158 -21.62 -1.26 13.33
CA GLU A 158 -22.77 -0.68 12.60
C GLU A 158 -24.06 -0.72 13.43
N THR A 159 -24.33 -1.82 14.13
CA THR A 159 -25.51 -1.93 15.01
C THR A 159 -25.44 -0.98 16.20
N VAL A 160 -24.26 -0.84 16.82
CA VAL A 160 -24.06 0.05 17.96
C VAL A 160 -24.15 1.51 17.53
N GLU A 161 -23.52 1.87 16.41
CA GLU A 161 -23.57 3.19 15.81
C GLU A 161 -25.01 3.58 15.44
N GLY A 162 -25.78 2.64 14.85
CA GLY A 162 -27.20 2.84 14.60
C GLY A 162 -27.99 3.18 15.85
N ARG A 163 -27.77 2.45 16.97
CA ARG A 163 -28.43 2.74 18.25
C ARG A 163 -28.03 4.08 18.85
N LEU A 164 -26.76 4.48 18.72
CA LEU A 164 -26.29 5.79 19.16
C LEU A 164 -26.98 6.89 18.36
N SER A 165 -27.06 6.75 17.04
CA SER A 165 -27.73 7.73 16.18
C SER A 165 -29.22 7.86 16.47
N GLU A 166 -29.91 6.75 16.78
CA GLU A 166 -31.33 6.75 17.16
C GLU A 166 -31.54 7.44 18.52
N LEU A 167 -30.67 7.15 19.50
CA LEU A 167 -30.71 7.81 20.81
C LEU A 167 -30.49 9.32 20.68
N GLU A 168 -29.51 9.76 19.91
CA GLU A 168 -29.26 11.18 19.65
C GLU A 168 -30.46 11.87 18.97
N GLN A 169 -31.11 11.19 18.03
CA GLN A 169 -32.33 11.70 17.39
C GLN A 169 -33.50 11.80 18.37
N SER A 170 -33.67 10.80 19.24
CA SER A 170 -34.70 10.84 20.28
C SER A 170 -34.48 11.96 21.29
N GLU A 171 -33.21 12.24 21.62
CA GLU A 171 -32.85 13.36 22.49
C GLU A 171 -33.14 14.70 21.80
N LYS A 172 -32.73 14.87 20.54
CA LYS A 172 -33.01 16.09 19.76
C LYS A 172 -34.51 16.37 19.63
N THR A 173 -35.31 15.36 19.30
CA THR A 173 -36.77 15.51 19.17
C THR A 173 -37.44 15.83 20.51
N ALA A 174 -37.02 15.19 21.61
CA ALA A 174 -37.49 15.52 22.95
C ALA A 174 -37.18 16.98 23.31
N VAL A 175 -35.96 17.43 23.02
CA VAL A 175 -35.52 18.82 23.23
C VAL A 175 -36.36 19.80 22.42
N GLU A 176 -36.62 19.54 21.14
CA GLU A 176 -37.47 20.38 20.28
C GLU A 176 -38.91 20.47 20.80
N SER A 177 -39.47 19.35 21.28
CA SER A 177 -40.83 19.33 21.84
C SER A 177 -40.95 20.17 23.11
N LEU A 178 -39.93 20.12 23.99
CA LEU A 178 -39.88 20.94 25.20
C LEU A 178 -39.79 22.44 24.87
N VAL A 179 -39.01 22.78 23.84
CA VAL A 179 -38.90 24.15 23.32
C VAL A 179 -40.25 24.66 22.80
N ALA A 180 -40.98 23.82 22.06
CA ALA A 180 -42.30 24.19 21.55
C ALA A 180 -43.29 24.46 22.70
N LEU A 181 -43.34 23.59 23.70
CA LEU A 181 -44.18 23.75 24.88
C LEU A 181 -43.83 25.00 25.70
N GLU A 182 -42.54 25.33 25.87
CA GLU A 182 -42.12 26.56 26.56
C GLU A 182 -42.67 27.82 25.85
N LYS A 183 -42.65 27.85 24.51
CA LYS A 183 -43.19 28.96 23.73
C LYS A 183 -44.70 29.11 23.92
N GLU A 184 -45.44 28.01 23.95
CA GLU A 184 -46.88 28.03 24.20
C GLU A 184 -47.21 28.53 25.61
N LEU A 185 -46.49 28.06 26.64
CA LEU A 185 -46.68 28.54 28.01
C LEU A 185 -46.37 30.03 28.14
N LEU A 186 -45.31 30.52 27.49
CA LEU A 186 -44.99 31.95 27.49
C LEU A 186 -46.08 32.77 26.79
N ALA A 187 -46.65 32.27 25.68
CA ALA A 187 -47.74 32.93 24.98
C ALA A 187 -49.03 33.00 25.84
N LEU A 188 -49.36 31.92 26.57
CA LEU A 188 -50.50 31.90 27.48
C LEU A 188 -50.29 32.85 28.67
N LYS A 189 -49.08 32.85 29.26
CA LYS A 189 -48.73 33.75 30.35
C LYS A 189 -48.80 35.23 29.93
N ALA A 190 -48.39 35.55 28.70
CA ALA A 190 -48.53 36.90 28.15
C ALA A 190 -50.00 37.33 27.99
N LYS A 191 -50.90 36.40 27.59
CA LYS A 191 -52.34 36.67 27.50
C LYS A 191 -53.02 36.88 28.85
N GLN A 192 -52.53 36.23 29.91
CA GLN A 192 -53.08 36.35 31.27
C GLN A 192 -52.62 37.62 32.03
N GLY A 193 -51.78 38.47 31.44
CA GLY A 193 -51.38 39.76 32.04
C GLY A 193 -50.42 39.66 33.24
N GLU A 194 -50.00 38.45 33.61
CA GLU A 194 -49.11 38.16 34.75
C GLU A 194 -47.63 38.23 34.32
N ALA A 195 -47.25 39.35 33.70
CA ALA A 195 -45.88 39.63 33.29
C ALA A 195 -45.11 40.40 34.37
N THR A 196 -45.05 39.87 35.59
CA THR A 196 -44.22 40.45 36.65
C THR A 196 -42.78 39.96 36.50
N LYS A 197 -41.91 40.89 36.07
CA LYS A 197 -40.44 40.92 36.13
C LYS A 197 -39.72 39.56 36.12
N SER A 198 -39.20 39.21 34.93
CA SER A 198 -38.09 38.26 34.70
C SER A 198 -38.31 36.85 35.28
N THR A 199 -39.13 36.05 34.61
CA THR A 199 -39.11 34.59 34.84
C THR A 199 -37.80 34.03 34.23
N PRO A 200 -36.93 33.36 35.01
CA PRO A 200 -35.76 32.71 34.45
C PRO A 200 -36.23 31.63 33.46
N ARG A 201 -35.68 31.68 32.24
CA ARG A 201 -35.98 30.74 31.15
C ARG A 201 -35.70 29.32 31.65
N ILE A 202 -36.66 28.41 31.46
CA ILE A 202 -36.71 27.13 32.20
C ILE A 202 -35.81 26.10 31.53
N LEU A 203 -35.57 26.23 30.22
CA LEU A 203 -34.69 25.33 29.47
C LEU A 203 -33.21 25.74 29.56
N PRO A 204 -32.29 24.78 29.83
CA PRO A 204 -30.86 25.04 29.92
C PRO A 204 -30.28 25.49 28.57
N ARG A 205 -29.29 26.39 28.59
CA ARG A 205 -28.68 27.04 27.42
C ARG A 205 -28.22 26.06 26.31
N LYS A 206 -27.80 24.84 26.69
CA LYS A 206 -27.39 23.74 25.80
C LYS A 206 -28.44 23.30 24.77
N VAL A 207 -29.73 23.48 25.07
CA VAL A 207 -30.84 23.16 24.16
C VAL A 207 -30.89 24.08 22.93
N TRP A 208 -30.35 25.30 23.04
CA TRP A 208 -30.43 26.33 22.02
C TRP A 208 -29.14 26.52 21.21
N GLU A 209 -28.03 25.93 21.68
CA GLU A 209 -26.67 26.18 21.17
C GLU A 209 -26.14 25.02 20.31
N ASN A 210 -26.93 23.97 20.09
CA ASN A 210 -26.59 22.84 19.22
C ASN A 210 -26.74 23.21 17.73
N GLU A 211 -25.92 24.14 17.25
CA GLU A 211 -25.40 24.06 15.88
C GLU A 211 -24.53 22.79 15.81
N PRO A 212 -24.65 21.95 14.77
CA PRO A 212 -23.80 20.79 14.63
C PRO A 212 -22.40 21.29 14.29
N ARG A 213 -21.56 21.52 15.31
CA ARG A 213 -20.12 21.45 15.11
C ARG A 213 -19.84 20.00 14.75
N VAL A 214 -19.83 19.71 13.45
CA VAL A 214 -19.38 18.44 12.89
C VAL A 214 -17.93 18.27 13.34
N GLU A 215 -17.75 17.59 14.46
CA GLU A 215 -16.47 17.03 14.85
C GLU A 215 -16.24 15.89 13.86
N LEU A 216 -15.45 16.18 12.83
CA LEU A 216 -15.00 15.19 11.87
C LEU A 216 -14.25 14.11 12.66
N GLU A 217 -14.85 12.94 12.78
CA GLU A 217 -14.21 11.77 13.37
C GLU A 217 -12.88 11.51 12.66
N GLU A 218 -11.78 11.66 13.38
CA GLU A 218 -10.44 11.23 12.97
C GLU A 218 -10.37 9.69 13.06
N ALA A 219 -11.06 9.01 12.15
CA ALA A 219 -10.95 7.57 12.04
C ALA A 219 -9.75 7.17 11.16
N GLU A 220 -8.78 6.50 11.80
CA GLU A 220 -7.97 5.42 11.19
C GLU A 220 -6.93 5.74 10.10
N GLU A 221 -6.46 6.98 9.91
CA GLU A 221 -5.40 7.25 8.92
C GLU A 221 -3.97 6.93 9.41
N SER A 222 -3.74 6.70 10.70
CA SER A 222 -2.38 6.66 11.30
C SER A 222 -1.59 5.35 11.06
N TRP A 223 -2.25 4.21 10.96
CA TRP A 223 -1.54 2.92 10.90
C TRP A 223 -1.31 2.44 9.47
N TRP A 224 -2.29 2.61 8.58
CA TRP A 224 -2.13 2.34 7.15
C TRP A 224 -1.12 3.31 6.50
N SER A 225 -1.12 4.59 6.89
CA SER A 225 -0.13 5.57 6.40
C SER A 225 1.30 5.19 6.77
N ARG A 226 1.51 4.68 7.99
CA ARG A 226 2.80 4.12 8.43
C ARG A 226 3.18 2.89 7.62
N ILE A 227 2.26 1.97 7.35
CA ILE A 227 2.53 0.78 6.52
C ILE A 227 2.87 1.16 5.07
N THR A 228 2.12 2.10 4.48
CA THR A 228 2.36 2.57 3.10
C THR A 228 3.68 3.33 2.97
N SER A 229 4.15 4.00 4.02
CA SER A 229 5.44 4.70 4.01
C SER A 229 6.66 3.75 3.83
N TYR A 230 6.51 2.47 4.17
CA TYR A 230 7.56 1.46 4.01
C TYR A 230 7.60 0.80 2.62
N PHE A 231 6.56 1.00 1.78
CA PHE A 231 6.48 0.42 0.43
C PHE A 231 6.21 1.49 -0.66
N PRO A 232 7.12 2.46 -0.86
CA PRO A 232 6.93 3.58 -1.80
C PRO A 232 6.91 3.18 -3.30
N ARG A 233 7.03 1.89 -3.63
CA ARG A 233 7.17 1.40 -5.01
C ARG A 233 5.87 0.86 -5.63
N LEU A 234 4.79 0.72 -4.86
CA LEU A 234 3.55 0.10 -5.34
C LEU A 234 2.39 1.11 -5.53
N SER A 235 2.53 2.37 -5.12
CA SER A 235 1.44 3.34 -5.02
C SER A 235 1.23 4.26 -6.24
N GLN A 236 1.89 4.05 -7.38
CA GLN A 236 1.85 4.98 -8.52
C GLN A 236 0.76 4.73 -9.58
N THR A 237 -0.16 3.76 -9.44
CA THR A 237 -1.07 3.39 -10.57
C THR A 237 -2.52 3.84 -10.46
N THR A 238 -2.94 4.67 -9.50
CA THR A 238 -4.33 5.15 -9.48
C THR A 238 -4.45 6.63 -9.13
N THR A 239 -4.19 7.52 -10.08
CA THR A 239 -4.85 8.84 -10.17
C THR A 239 -4.68 9.41 -11.58
N SER A 240 -5.66 9.20 -12.45
CA SER A 240 -5.83 9.98 -13.67
C SER A 240 -7.30 10.43 -13.81
N SER A 241 -7.50 11.73 -13.61
CA SER A 241 -8.45 12.62 -14.27
C SER A 241 -9.96 12.37 -14.17
N THR A 242 -10.63 13.18 -13.34
CA THR A 242 -11.99 13.70 -13.58
C THR A 242 -11.90 15.23 -13.57
N PRO A 243 -12.15 15.96 -14.68
CA PRO A 243 -12.20 17.42 -14.65
C PRO A 243 -13.62 17.90 -14.28
N ALA A 244 -13.68 18.85 -13.35
CA ALA A 244 -14.90 19.55 -12.94
C ALA A 244 -15.34 20.61 -13.99
N PRO A 245 -16.64 20.95 -14.06
CA PRO A 245 -17.22 21.79 -15.10
C PRO A 245 -17.22 23.28 -14.75
N GLN A 246 -17.09 24.13 -15.78
CA GLN A 246 -17.32 25.59 -15.70
C GLN A 246 -18.31 26.06 -16.78
N PRO A 247 -19.01 27.20 -16.55
CA PRO A 247 -20.35 27.45 -17.06
C PRO A 247 -20.42 28.21 -18.39
N ALA A 248 -21.62 28.21 -18.94
CA ALA A 248 -22.06 28.65 -20.27
C ALA A 248 -21.75 30.10 -20.67
N GLN A 249 -21.53 30.30 -21.99
CA GLN A 249 -21.96 31.50 -22.72
C GLN A 249 -22.52 31.11 -24.10
N ASN A 250 -23.76 31.54 -24.34
CA ASN A 250 -24.49 31.48 -25.60
C ASN A 250 -23.84 32.38 -26.66
N THR A 251 -23.92 31.99 -27.93
CA THR A 251 -24.33 32.88 -29.03
C THR A 251 -24.80 32.06 -30.23
N THR A 252 -26.05 32.32 -30.61
CA THR A 252 -26.72 31.86 -31.82
C THR A 252 -26.19 32.63 -33.03
N SER A 253 -25.97 31.96 -34.16
CA SER A 253 -26.08 32.58 -35.49
C SER A 253 -26.45 31.52 -36.51
N GLU A 254 -27.67 31.62 -37.02
CA GLU A 254 -28.13 30.99 -38.25
C GLU A 254 -27.30 31.49 -39.45
N SER A 255 -27.04 30.63 -40.45
CA SER A 255 -27.38 30.93 -41.85
C SER A 255 -26.95 29.80 -42.79
N SER A 256 -27.98 29.12 -43.32
CA SER A 256 -28.26 28.74 -44.71
C SER A 256 -27.18 28.33 -45.74
N SER A 257 -27.63 27.36 -46.56
CA SER A 257 -27.31 27.09 -47.97
C SER A 257 -26.40 25.88 -48.31
N GLY A 258 -27.02 24.79 -48.78
CA GLY A 258 -26.49 23.98 -49.89
C GLY A 258 -27.05 24.50 -51.23
N PRO A 259 -27.03 23.76 -52.36
CA PRO A 259 -26.38 22.47 -52.65
C PRO A 259 -25.71 22.38 -54.07
N ARG A 260 -24.99 21.29 -54.40
CA ARG A 260 -24.95 20.63 -55.75
C ARG A 260 -24.05 19.37 -55.71
N ILE A 261 -24.61 18.15 -55.80
CA ILE A 261 -24.95 17.31 -56.98
C ILE A 261 -23.77 16.49 -57.54
N GLY A 262 -24.01 15.18 -57.65
CA GLY A 262 -23.26 14.18 -58.43
C GLY A 262 -23.21 12.84 -57.68
N GLN A 263 -24.29 12.04 -57.66
CA GLN A 263 -24.50 10.87 -58.55
C GLN A 263 -23.35 9.85 -58.51
N GLU A 264 -23.53 8.54 -58.43
CA GLU A 264 -24.68 7.64 -58.28
C GLU A 264 -24.07 6.26 -57.96
N THR A 265 -24.75 5.57 -57.05
CA THR A 265 -24.72 4.15 -56.68
C THR A 265 -25.13 3.22 -57.86
N PRO A 266 -25.44 1.90 -57.73
CA PRO A 266 -24.99 0.75 -56.89
C PRO A 266 -25.00 -0.63 -57.69
N PRO A 267 -25.54 -1.81 -57.25
CA PRO A 267 -25.17 -2.77 -56.16
C PRO A 267 -25.15 -4.29 -56.55
N VAL A 268 -25.10 -5.17 -55.52
CA VAL A 268 -25.63 -6.57 -55.36
C VAL A 268 -24.80 -7.69 -56.04
N SER A 269 -24.67 -8.96 -55.57
CA SER A 269 -25.36 -9.85 -54.60
C SER A 269 -24.38 -10.97 -54.17
N THR A 270 -24.32 -11.41 -52.90
CA THR A 270 -25.01 -12.59 -52.32
C THR A 270 -24.71 -13.93 -53.00
N THR A 271 -24.19 -14.94 -52.26
CA THR A 271 -24.80 -16.27 -52.01
C THR A 271 -23.77 -17.34 -51.55
N THR A 272 -24.11 -17.99 -50.43
CA THR A 272 -23.52 -19.14 -49.70
C THR A 272 -23.77 -20.49 -50.44
N PRO A 273 -23.67 -21.69 -49.82
CA PRO A 273 -22.54 -22.57 -49.44
C PRO A 273 -22.40 -23.89 -50.29
N ALA A 274 -21.43 -24.75 -49.90
CA ALA A 274 -21.48 -26.23 -49.79
C ALA A 274 -20.38 -27.04 -50.52
N ASP A 275 -19.53 -27.71 -49.71
CA ASP A 275 -18.96 -29.09 -49.73
C ASP A 275 -19.07 -30.02 -50.97
N PRO A 276 -18.40 -31.21 -51.05
CA PRO A 276 -17.26 -31.79 -50.30
C PRO A 276 -16.21 -32.57 -51.17
N LYS A 277 -15.16 -33.11 -50.49
CA LYS A 277 -14.35 -34.34 -50.78
C LYS A 277 -13.68 -34.56 -52.15
N GLN A 278 -12.38 -34.85 -52.08
CA GLN A 278 -11.57 -35.92 -52.72
C GLN A 278 -10.09 -35.48 -52.59
N SER A 279 -9.08 -36.29 -52.28
CA SER A 279 -8.81 -37.72 -52.40
C SER A 279 -7.60 -38.06 -51.53
#